data_AF-A0A3M6CH26-F1
#
_entry.id   AF-A0A3M6CH26-F1
#
_cell.length_a   1.000
_cell.length_b   1.000
_cell.length_c   1.000
_cell.angle_alpha   90.00
_cell.angle_beta   90.00
_cell.angle_gamma   90.00
#
_symmetry.space_group_name_H-M   'P 1'
#
loop_
_entity.id
_entity.type
_entity.pdbx_description
1 polymer ?
#
loop_
_entity_poly.entity_id
_entity_poly.type
_entity_poly.pdbx_seq_one_letter_code
_entity_poly.pdbx_strand_id
1 'polypeptide(L)'
;MPAVLDFQNNQYARQLQDEIRLHFQSGKAIAKDWLSTARRWLDGLGGIAGSITWGVIMLNFINTAFTYRDLTRDGDFSAKDIGKVAYGLGYSFNLLMAVFVEAPWAVIRDATPVLIDGKNVAILDRSSAYWRAKGNTAWGDAIRGFRVSMVAMGAFGVAAVMLEVMDIRDDWNKLETSAEKNATIIKGFAASVMGLGSMAQLLVGISPASRLTILVMSPWFSFALLVTGTIYLFATMVLNYFKQDLIGWWLRKCCWSRTPQYRHPETPQGHYDEIRSLLEIQLGPQLHVKSTTHYEDRYLGKGDYFSATVQNGAGIQLRLPNIVRGRSVNFNVISSKRPWGIMPVTKIDQQIYQDFLDRGQFRATSQFGVLTKKRIEHVHKDFTFPLMPPESEDVIWETWVPLEHDARYLELQIWYPENLIRTDAEDTGYLFQIELNTQGRTSFEGLSAIDLEVKTSSRLGFMTLEIAE
;
A
#
# COMPACT_ATOMS: atom_id res chain seq x y z
N MET A 1 -18.55 -40.18 2.28
CA MET A 1 -18.23 -38.97 1.49
C MET A 1 -17.16 -38.01 2.07
N PRO A 2 -16.54 -38.19 3.28
CA PRO A 2 -15.40 -37.34 3.69
C PRO A 2 -14.08 -37.62 2.94
N ALA A 3 -13.80 -38.89 2.64
CA ALA A 3 -12.51 -39.31 2.08
C ALA A 3 -12.23 -38.80 0.65
N VAL A 4 -13.27 -38.47 -0.12
CA VAL A 4 -13.12 -37.95 -1.51
C VAL A 4 -12.72 -36.48 -1.50
N LEU A 5 -13.26 -35.70 -0.54
CA LEU A 5 -12.88 -34.30 -0.31
C LEU A 5 -11.44 -34.19 0.20
N ASP A 6 -11.02 -35.06 1.13
CA ASP A 6 -9.64 -35.11 1.62
C ASP A 6 -8.64 -35.51 0.52
N PHE A 7 -8.99 -36.45 -0.36
CA PHE A 7 -8.11 -36.88 -1.45
C PHE A 7 -7.93 -35.79 -2.50
N GLN A 8 -9.02 -35.11 -2.89
CA GLN A 8 -8.97 -34.00 -3.84
C GLN A 8 -8.20 -32.81 -3.24
N ASN A 9 -8.50 -32.40 -2.00
CA ASN A 9 -7.78 -31.32 -1.31
C ASN A 9 -6.27 -31.59 -1.22
N ASN A 10 -5.86 -32.83 -0.94
CA ASN A 10 -4.44 -33.18 -0.85
C ASN A 10 -3.70 -33.15 -2.20
N GLN A 11 -4.35 -33.47 -3.32
CA GLN A 11 -3.74 -33.37 -4.65
C GLN A 11 -3.56 -31.92 -5.09
N TYR A 12 -4.57 -31.08 -4.88
CA TYR A 12 -4.49 -29.65 -5.19
C TYR A 12 -3.50 -28.92 -4.27
N ALA A 13 -3.46 -29.27 -2.98
CA ALA A 13 -2.46 -28.74 -2.06
C ALA A 13 -1.03 -29.05 -2.56
N ARG A 14 -0.76 -30.27 -3.05
CA ARG A 14 0.55 -30.64 -3.60
C ARG A 14 0.90 -29.89 -4.89
N GLN A 15 -0.02 -29.82 -5.85
CA GLN A 15 0.21 -29.08 -7.10
C GLN A 15 0.51 -27.60 -6.85
N LEU A 16 -0.23 -26.99 -5.93
CA LEU A 16 -0.04 -25.59 -5.55
C LEU A 16 1.25 -25.38 -4.74
N GLN A 17 1.59 -26.31 -3.83
CA GLN A 17 2.87 -26.29 -3.10
C GLN A 17 4.06 -26.28 -4.08
N ASP A 18 3.98 -27.06 -5.15
CA ASP A 18 5.01 -27.11 -6.19
C ASP A 18 5.07 -25.80 -6.99
N GLU A 19 3.94 -25.22 -7.40
CA GLU A 19 3.91 -23.92 -8.08
C GLU A 19 4.43 -22.77 -7.20
N ILE A 20 4.05 -22.75 -5.91
CA ILE A 20 4.52 -21.77 -4.93
C ILE A 20 6.03 -21.92 -4.71
N ARG A 21 6.51 -23.16 -4.53
CA ARG A 21 7.94 -23.45 -4.39
C ARG A 21 8.73 -23.00 -5.61
N LEU A 22 8.23 -23.26 -6.81
CA LEU A 22 8.82 -22.80 -8.07
C LEU A 22 8.85 -21.26 -8.16
N HIS A 23 7.79 -20.59 -7.70
CA HIS A 23 7.75 -19.13 -7.65
C HIS A 23 8.81 -18.55 -6.71
N PHE A 24 8.92 -19.06 -5.48
CA PHE A 24 9.94 -18.63 -4.52
C PHE A 24 11.38 -18.95 -4.99
N GLN A 25 11.58 -20.08 -5.66
CA GLN A 25 12.86 -20.44 -6.26
C GLN A 25 13.22 -19.58 -7.47
N SER A 26 12.23 -19.02 -8.17
CA SER A 26 12.45 -18.17 -9.34
C SER A 26 13.05 -16.80 -9.01
N GLY A 27 13.10 -16.41 -7.72
CA GLY A 27 13.73 -15.15 -7.28
C GLY A 27 13.06 -13.87 -7.80
N LYS A 28 11.88 -13.98 -8.43
CA LYS A 28 11.12 -12.83 -8.92
C LYS A 28 10.73 -11.95 -7.74
N ALA A 29 10.86 -10.63 -7.93
CA ALA A 29 10.54 -9.66 -6.89
C ALA A 29 9.10 -9.88 -6.41
N ILE A 30 8.97 -10.36 -5.18
CA ILE A 30 7.72 -10.84 -4.56
C ILE A 30 6.60 -9.80 -4.68
N ALA A 31 6.92 -8.50 -4.75
CA ALA A 31 5.93 -7.43 -4.88
C ALA A 31 5.45 -7.16 -6.32
N LYS A 32 6.30 -7.32 -7.35
CA LYS A 32 6.02 -6.83 -8.71
C LYS A 32 5.17 -7.78 -9.55
N ASP A 33 5.39 -9.08 -9.39
CA ASP A 33 4.71 -10.13 -10.16
C ASP A 33 3.63 -10.86 -9.34
N TRP A 34 3.33 -10.38 -8.13
CA TRP A 34 2.42 -11.04 -7.21
C TRP A 34 1.01 -11.17 -7.75
N LEU A 35 0.46 -10.06 -8.26
CA LEU A 35 -0.94 -9.98 -8.69
C LEU A 35 -1.20 -10.85 -9.92
N SER A 36 -0.23 -10.96 -10.83
CA SER A 36 -0.32 -11.84 -12.00
C SER A 36 -0.17 -13.31 -11.60
N THR A 37 0.64 -13.60 -10.58
CA THR A 37 0.83 -14.95 -10.04
C THR A 37 -0.41 -15.42 -9.28
N ALA A 38 -1.00 -14.57 -8.43
CA ALA A 38 -2.24 -14.85 -7.73
C ALA A 38 -3.42 -15.10 -8.69
N ARG A 39 -3.52 -14.31 -9.78
CA ARG A 39 -4.51 -14.56 -10.84
C ARG A 39 -4.28 -15.89 -11.55
N ARG A 40 -3.03 -16.24 -11.87
CA ARG A 40 -2.70 -17.54 -12.48
C ARG A 40 -3.07 -18.71 -11.57
N TRP A 41 -2.85 -18.59 -10.27
CA TRP A 41 -3.32 -19.58 -9.29
C TRP A 41 -4.85 -19.67 -9.24
N LEU A 42 -5.56 -18.53 -9.30
CA LEU A 42 -7.02 -18.49 -9.38
C LEU A 42 -7.56 -19.18 -10.65
N ASP A 43 -6.93 -18.90 -11.80
CA ASP A 43 -7.33 -19.47 -13.09
C ASP A 43 -7.00 -20.97 -13.17
N GLY A 44 -5.89 -21.41 -12.54
CA GLY A 44 -5.49 -22.82 -12.43
C GLY A 44 -6.38 -23.66 -11.49
N LEU A 45 -7.09 -23.02 -10.56
CA LEU A 45 -8.03 -23.64 -9.62
C LEU A 45 -9.45 -23.82 -10.19
N GLY A 46 -9.62 -23.67 -11.51
CA GLY A 46 -10.88 -23.77 -12.22
C GLY A 46 -11.75 -24.97 -11.80
N GLY A 47 -12.72 -24.72 -10.90
CA GLY A 47 -13.77 -25.65 -10.54
C GLY A 47 -14.03 -25.89 -9.04
N ILE A 48 -13.13 -25.53 -8.12
CA ILE A 48 -13.34 -25.79 -6.67
C ILE A 48 -12.97 -24.56 -5.82
N ALA A 49 -13.65 -23.44 -6.06
CA ALA A 49 -13.71 -22.33 -5.12
C ALA A 49 -14.50 -22.67 -3.82
N GLY A 50 -14.85 -23.94 -3.61
CA GLY A 50 -15.90 -24.38 -2.67
C GLY A 50 -15.46 -24.77 -1.26
N SER A 51 -14.17 -24.87 -0.96
CA SER A 51 -13.72 -25.09 0.42
C SER A 51 -13.54 -23.72 1.12
N ILE A 52 -14.37 -23.49 2.14
CA ILE A 52 -14.50 -22.23 2.91
C ILE A 52 -13.14 -21.63 3.32
N THR A 53 -12.17 -22.48 3.68
CA THR A 53 -10.80 -22.04 4.04
C THR A 53 -10.13 -21.30 2.89
N TRP A 54 -10.21 -21.80 1.66
CA TRP A 54 -9.49 -21.27 0.50
C TRP A 54 -10.11 -20.01 -0.10
N GLY A 55 -11.44 -19.88 -0.02
CA GLY A 55 -12.12 -18.62 -0.34
C GLY A 55 -11.62 -17.48 0.54
N VAL A 56 -11.37 -17.74 1.83
CA VAL A 56 -10.85 -16.73 2.77
C VAL A 56 -9.39 -16.37 2.48
N ILE A 57 -8.52 -17.36 2.16
CA ILE A 57 -7.13 -17.10 1.75
C ILE A 57 -7.11 -16.19 0.52
N MET A 58 -7.90 -16.52 -0.49
CA MET A 58 -7.95 -15.77 -1.74
C MET A 58 -8.60 -14.40 -1.56
N LEU A 59 -9.64 -14.26 -0.73
CA LEU A 59 -10.25 -12.97 -0.39
C LEU A 59 -9.26 -12.07 0.35
N ASN A 60 -8.43 -12.61 1.25
CA ASN A 60 -7.42 -11.81 1.94
C ASN A 60 -6.29 -11.37 0.99
N PHE A 61 -5.87 -12.24 0.06
CA PHE A 61 -4.94 -11.87 -1.01
C PHE A 61 -5.53 -10.82 -1.96
N ILE A 62 -6.79 -10.96 -2.36
CA ILE A 62 -7.51 -10.00 -3.21
C ILE A 62 -7.67 -8.66 -2.48
N ASN A 63 -8.02 -8.67 -1.19
CA ASN A 63 -8.12 -7.47 -0.37
C ASN A 63 -6.75 -6.79 -0.20
N THR A 64 -5.68 -7.55 0.01
CA THR A 64 -4.30 -7.02 0.06
C THR A 64 -3.88 -6.47 -1.29
N ALA A 65 -4.27 -7.11 -2.39
CA ALA A 65 -4.01 -6.65 -3.75
C ALA A 65 -4.83 -5.41 -4.12
N PHE A 66 -6.08 -5.29 -3.64
CA PHE A 66 -6.88 -4.07 -3.77
C PHE A 66 -6.33 -2.96 -2.90
N THR A 67 -5.95 -3.24 -1.66
CA THR A 67 -5.24 -2.29 -0.79
C THR A 67 -3.97 -1.81 -1.47
N TYR A 68 -3.16 -2.72 -2.05
CA TYR A 68 -1.99 -2.37 -2.84
C TYR A 68 -2.34 -1.56 -4.10
N ARG A 69 -3.43 -1.89 -4.80
CA ARG A 69 -3.90 -1.18 -6.00
C ARG A 69 -4.40 0.23 -5.68
N ASP A 70 -5.12 0.39 -4.58
CA ASP A 70 -5.68 1.66 -4.14
C ASP A 70 -4.55 2.54 -3.59
N LEU A 71 -3.61 1.99 -2.81
CA LEU A 71 -2.37 2.66 -2.40
C LEU A 71 -1.47 3.06 -3.60
N THR A 72 -1.32 2.19 -4.61
CA THR A 72 -0.61 2.54 -5.86
C THR A 72 -1.36 3.59 -6.69
N ARG A 73 -2.71 3.65 -6.62
CA ARG A 73 -3.58 4.61 -7.32
C ARG A 73 -3.66 5.97 -6.64
N ASP A 74 -3.35 6.05 -5.36
CA ASP A 74 -3.26 7.29 -4.59
C ASP A 74 -1.81 7.83 -4.56
N GLY A 75 -0.81 6.98 -4.81
CA GLY A 75 0.56 7.43 -5.18
C GLY A 75 1.47 7.65 -3.98
N ASP A 76 0.93 7.47 -2.79
CA ASP A 76 1.63 7.46 -1.53
C ASP A 76 1.89 6.01 -1.08
N PHE A 77 3.16 5.71 -0.82
CA PHE A 77 3.54 4.52 -0.06
C PHE A 77 4.38 4.99 1.11
N SER A 78 3.74 5.53 2.13
CA SER A 78 4.41 5.83 3.39
C SER A 78 4.97 4.52 4.01
N ALA A 79 5.91 4.62 4.95
CA ALA A 79 6.39 3.45 5.70
C ALA A 79 5.23 2.70 6.40
N LYS A 80 4.16 3.43 6.71
CA LYS A 80 2.90 2.93 7.24
C LYS A 80 2.11 2.12 6.22
N ASP A 81 2.03 2.56 4.97
CA ASP A 81 1.36 1.82 3.88
C ASP A 81 2.15 0.57 3.45
N ILE A 82 3.48 0.64 3.51
CA ILE A 82 4.35 -0.55 3.41
C ILE A 82 4.05 -1.50 4.58
N GLY A 83 3.85 -0.99 5.78
CA GLY A 83 3.34 -1.76 6.92
C GLY A 83 2.02 -2.45 6.62
N LYS A 84 1.04 -1.72 6.06
CA LYS A 84 -0.30 -2.22 5.66
C LYS A 84 -0.24 -3.36 4.65
N VAL A 85 0.58 -3.21 3.61
CA VAL A 85 0.80 -4.27 2.63
C VAL A 85 1.63 -5.41 3.23
N ALA A 86 2.63 -5.12 4.07
CA ALA A 86 3.49 -6.12 4.70
C ALA A 86 2.74 -7.01 5.69
N TYR A 87 1.84 -6.46 6.52
CA TYR A 87 1.01 -7.29 7.38
C TYR A 87 -0.11 -8.00 6.62
N GLY A 88 -0.72 -7.37 5.59
CA GLY A 88 -1.67 -8.04 4.70
C GLY A 88 -1.03 -9.25 3.99
N LEU A 89 0.19 -9.10 3.49
CA LEU A 89 1.01 -10.18 2.97
C LEU A 89 1.42 -11.17 4.07
N GLY A 90 1.79 -10.71 5.27
CA GLY A 90 2.14 -11.57 6.40
C GLY A 90 0.99 -12.49 6.83
N TYR A 91 -0.24 -11.98 6.90
CA TYR A 91 -1.44 -12.79 7.14
C TYR A 91 -1.73 -13.75 5.99
N SER A 92 -1.50 -13.30 4.76
CA SER A 92 -1.76 -14.14 3.58
C SER A 92 -0.71 -15.24 3.41
N PHE A 93 0.56 -14.98 3.77
CA PHE A 93 1.63 -15.97 3.86
C PHE A 93 1.43 -16.92 5.05
N ASN A 94 0.95 -16.44 6.21
CA ASN A 94 0.53 -17.28 7.33
C ASN A 94 -0.50 -18.32 6.86
N LEU A 95 -1.55 -17.86 6.17
CA LEU A 95 -2.58 -18.73 5.59
C LEU A 95 -2.04 -19.69 4.51
N LEU A 96 -1.10 -19.23 3.67
CA LEU A 96 -0.41 -20.08 2.67
C LEU A 96 0.39 -21.21 3.34
N MET A 97 1.05 -20.91 4.46
CA MET A 97 1.87 -21.89 5.17
C MET A 97 1.04 -22.99 5.84
N ALA A 98 -0.24 -22.76 6.13
CA ALA A 98 -1.16 -23.81 6.62
C ALA A 98 -1.23 -25.01 5.64
N VAL A 99 -1.16 -24.73 4.34
CA VAL A 99 -1.16 -25.74 3.26
C VAL A 99 0.08 -26.61 3.33
N PHE A 100 1.23 -26.03 3.68
CA PHE A 100 2.50 -26.73 3.82
C PHE A 100 2.63 -27.50 5.13
N VAL A 101 1.79 -27.21 6.13
CA VAL A 101 1.72 -27.94 7.41
C VAL A 101 0.89 -29.21 7.29
N GLU A 102 -0.16 -29.20 6.47
CA GLU A 102 -1.15 -30.29 6.41
C GLU A 102 -0.56 -31.62 5.95
N ALA A 103 0.22 -31.63 4.86
CA ALA A 103 0.79 -32.86 4.32
C ALA A 103 1.82 -33.53 5.28
N PRO A 104 2.78 -32.79 5.88
CA PRO A 104 3.64 -33.33 6.93
C PRO A 104 2.85 -33.76 8.19
N TRP A 105 1.81 -33.02 8.56
CA TRP A 105 0.98 -33.35 9.72
C TRP A 105 0.20 -34.65 9.54
N ALA A 106 -0.33 -34.93 8.35
CA ALA A 106 -1.00 -36.20 8.07
C ALA A 106 -0.08 -37.40 8.32
N VAL A 107 1.19 -37.31 7.86
CA VAL A 107 2.21 -38.34 8.12
C VAL A 107 2.51 -38.48 9.63
N ILE A 108 2.53 -37.37 10.36
CA ILE A 108 2.77 -37.35 11.81
C ILE A 108 1.59 -37.94 12.60
N ARG A 109 0.36 -37.59 12.22
CA ARG A 109 -0.88 -38.02 12.85
C ARG A 109 -1.12 -39.52 12.64
N ASP A 110 -0.84 -40.00 11.43
CA ASP A 110 -1.12 -41.38 11.03
C ASP A 110 0.03 -42.33 11.41
N ALA A 111 1.15 -41.81 11.93
CA ALA A 111 2.27 -42.61 12.40
C ALA A 111 1.92 -43.37 13.70
N THR A 112 2.02 -44.70 13.66
CA THR A 112 1.89 -45.54 14.85
C THR A 112 3.12 -45.39 15.75
N PRO A 113 2.96 -45.24 17.08
CA PRO A 113 4.08 -45.22 18.02
C PRO A 113 4.94 -46.47 17.88
N VAL A 114 6.27 -46.30 17.95
CA VAL A 114 7.22 -47.41 17.85
C VAL A 114 7.73 -47.74 19.25
N LEU A 115 7.85 -49.03 19.55
CA LEU A 115 8.45 -49.50 20.79
C LEU A 115 9.97 -49.32 20.70
N ILE A 116 10.52 -48.39 21.47
CA ILE A 116 11.97 -48.14 21.58
C ILE A 116 12.31 -48.23 23.07
N ASP A 117 13.25 -49.12 23.41
CA ASP A 117 13.68 -49.37 24.80
C ASP A 117 12.50 -49.67 25.76
N GLY A 118 11.52 -50.46 25.30
CA GLY A 118 10.35 -50.86 26.08
C GLY A 118 9.30 -49.76 26.30
N LYS A 119 9.46 -48.58 25.68
CA LYS A 119 8.50 -47.47 25.75
C LYS A 119 7.90 -47.18 24.37
N ASN A 120 6.61 -46.86 24.34
CA ASN A 120 5.98 -46.30 23.15
C ASN A 120 6.52 -44.89 22.93
N VAL A 121 7.26 -44.71 21.85
CA VAL A 121 7.80 -43.40 21.43
C VAL A 121 6.99 -42.93 20.24
N ALA A 122 6.30 -41.79 20.39
CA ALA A 122 5.60 -41.14 19.30
C ALA A 122 6.58 -40.47 18.34
N ILE A 123 6.17 -40.26 17.10
CA ILE A 123 7.03 -39.66 16.05
C ILE A 123 7.60 -38.29 16.47
N LEU A 124 6.83 -37.48 17.20
CA LEU A 124 7.22 -36.14 17.67
C LEU A 124 8.12 -36.14 18.91
N ASP A 125 8.22 -37.26 19.63
CA ASP A 125 9.06 -37.37 20.84
C ASP A 125 10.57 -37.38 20.50
N ARG A 126 10.91 -37.55 19.21
CA ARG A 126 12.28 -37.61 18.71
C ARG A 126 12.48 -36.65 17.55
N SER A 127 13.72 -36.24 17.33
CA SER A 127 14.07 -35.25 16.30
C SER A 127 14.06 -35.84 14.89
N SER A 128 13.99 -34.97 13.88
CA SER A 128 14.11 -35.38 12.47
C SER A 128 15.43 -36.11 12.18
N ALA A 129 16.54 -35.65 12.78
CA ALA A 129 17.85 -36.26 12.65
C ALA A 129 17.88 -37.69 13.22
N TYR A 130 17.19 -37.92 14.34
CA TYR A 130 17.08 -39.24 14.95
C TYR A 130 16.39 -40.25 14.02
N TRP A 131 15.24 -39.88 13.43
CA TRP A 131 14.51 -40.77 12.52
C TRP A 131 15.26 -41.02 11.21
N ARG A 132 15.94 -40.00 10.66
CA ARG A 132 16.83 -40.18 9.51
C ARG A 132 18.00 -41.12 9.82
N ALA A 133 18.61 -41.01 10.99
CA ALA A 133 19.70 -41.91 11.42
C ALA A 133 19.23 -43.36 11.62
N LYS A 134 17.95 -43.56 11.95
CA LYS A 134 17.29 -44.89 12.01
C LYS A 134 16.81 -45.41 10.65
N GLY A 135 17.08 -44.69 9.56
CA GLY A 135 16.68 -45.07 8.19
C GLY A 135 15.25 -44.69 7.81
N ASN A 136 14.48 -44.06 8.70
CA ASN A 136 13.13 -43.59 8.42
C ASN A 136 13.16 -42.13 7.96
N THR A 137 13.56 -41.94 6.70
CA THR A 137 13.67 -40.62 6.06
C THR A 137 12.33 -39.92 5.93
N ALA A 138 11.24 -40.64 5.65
CA ALA A 138 9.89 -40.09 5.54
C ALA A 138 9.43 -39.38 6.82
N TRP A 139 9.66 -40.00 7.98
CA TRP A 139 9.31 -39.41 9.28
C TRP A 139 10.19 -38.22 9.64
N GLY A 140 11.49 -38.33 9.34
CA GLY A 140 12.41 -37.22 9.53
C GLY A 140 12.06 -36.00 8.66
N ASP A 141 11.63 -36.23 7.43
CA ASP A 141 11.24 -35.18 6.48
C ASP A 141 9.90 -34.56 6.87
N ALA A 142 8.93 -35.36 7.32
CA ALA A 142 7.66 -34.88 7.85
C ALA A 142 7.86 -33.98 9.08
N ILE A 143 8.68 -34.38 10.06
CA ILE A 143 8.97 -33.55 11.24
C ILE A 143 9.65 -32.23 10.84
N ARG A 144 10.62 -32.29 9.93
CA ARG A 144 11.31 -31.08 9.46
C ARG A 144 10.36 -30.15 8.71
N GLY A 145 9.54 -30.68 7.80
CA GLY A 145 8.55 -29.92 7.03
C GLY A 145 7.50 -29.29 7.93
N PHE A 146 6.97 -30.04 8.90
CA PHE A 146 6.04 -29.56 9.91
C PHE A 146 6.64 -28.40 10.72
N ARG A 147 7.85 -28.58 11.27
CA ARG A 147 8.52 -27.55 12.09
C ARG A 147 8.78 -26.26 11.33
N VAL A 148 9.39 -26.37 10.15
CA VAL A 148 9.72 -25.19 9.33
C VAL A 148 8.45 -24.44 8.96
N SER A 149 7.40 -25.17 8.57
CA SER A 149 6.14 -24.56 8.15
C SER A 149 5.42 -23.88 9.32
N MET A 150 5.37 -24.52 10.49
CA MET A 150 4.77 -23.95 11.70
C MET A 150 5.51 -22.73 12.24
N VAL A 151 6.85 -22.76 12.24
CA VAL A 151 7.67 -21.61 12.64
C VAL A 151 7.46 -20.45 11.67
N ALA A 152 7.49 -20.70 10.36
CA ALA A 152 7.26 -19.65 9.37
C ALA A 152 5.85 -19.06 9.48
N MET A 153 4.83 -19.91 9.57
CA MET A 153 3.42 -19.52 9.76
C MET A 153 3.24 -18.61 10.98
N GLY A 154 3.73 -19.05 12.14
CA GLY A 154 3.63 -18.30 13.38
C GLY A 154 4.47 -17.01 13.38
N ALA A 155 5.68 -17.05 12.81
CA ALA A 155 6.54 -15.86 12.73
C ALA A 155 5.94 -14.77 11.83
N PHE A 156 5.40 -15.13 10.66
CA PHE A 156 4.73 -14.17 9.77
C PHE A 156 3.47 -13.61 10.42
N GLY A 157 2.67 -14.45 11.09
CA GLY A 157 1.47 -13.99 11.80
C GLY A 157 1.79 -13.04 12.96
N VAL A 158 2.82 -13.33 13.75
CA VAL A 158 3.27 -12.44 14.85
C VAL A 158 3.82 -11.12 14.29
N ALA A 159 4.64 -11.17 13.25
CA ALA A 159 5.18 -9.96 12.62
C ALA A 159 4.06 -9.08 12.03
N ALA A 160 3.07 -9.68 11.37
CA ALA A 160 1.91 -8.98 10.83
C ALA A 160 1.13 -8.24 11.92
N VAL A 161 0.80 -8.93 13.01
CA VAL A 161 0.05 -8.33 14.14
C VAL A 161 0.84 -7.20 14.81
N MET A 162 2.16 -7.36 14.97
CA MET A 162 2.99 -6.30 15.55
C MET A 162 2.96 -5.03 14.69
N LEU A 163 3.14 -5.16 13.38
CA LEU A 163 3.05 -4.03 12.44
C LEU A 163 1.66 -3.39 12.45
N GLU A 164 0.61 -4.20 12.53
CA GLU A 164 -0.76 -3.72 12.55
C GLU A 164 -1.14 -3.01 13.87
N VAL A 165 -0.67 -3.50 15.01
CA VAL A 165 -0.91 -2.84 16.31
C VAL A 165 -0.22 -1.47 16.36
N MET A 166 0.96 -1.35 15.76
CA MET A 166 1.65 -0.06 15.61
C MET A 166 0.83 0.89 14.71
N ASP A 167 0.33 0.40 13.57
CA ASP A 167 -0.52 1.16 12.65
C ASP A 167 -1.83 1.65 13.30
N ILE A 168 -2.55 0.77 14.01
CA ILE A 168 -3.78 1.10 14.74
C ILE A 168 -3.53 2.16 15.83
N ARG A 169 -2.40 2.04 16.55
CA ARG A 169 -2.04 3.00 17.60
C ARG A 169 -1.80 4.39 17.01
N ASP A 170 -1.12 4.47 15.88
CA ASP A 170 -0.82 5.73 15.21
C ASP A 170 -2.07 6.37 14.56
N ASP A 171 -3.01 5.55 14.07
CA ASP A 171 -4.28 6.02 13.49
C ASP A 171 -5.35 6.37 14.53
N TRP A 172 -5.24 5.89 15.77
CA TRP A 172 -6.29 6.03 16.79
C TRP A 172 -6.75 7.47 17.03
N ASN A 173 -5.80 8.41 17.05
CA ASN A 173 -6.09 9.83 17.30
C ASN A 173 -6.65 10.55 16.07
N LYS A 174 -6.53 9.95 14.88
CA LYS A 174 -7.04 10.48 13.60
C LYS A 174 -8.47 10.04 13.30
N LEU A 175 -9.02 9.12 14.11
CA LEU A 175 -10.40 8.64 13.93
C LEU A 175 -11.40 9.64 14.52
N GLU A 176 -12.29 10.13 13.68
CA GLU A 176 -13.18 11.22 14.05
C GLU A 176 -14.57 10.72 14.45
N THR A 177 -14.94 9.49 14.06
CA THR A 177 -16.28 8.96 14.32
C THR A 177 -16.30 7.77 15.27
N SER A 178 -17.35 7.67 16.10
CA SER A 178 -17.56 6.54 17.01
C SER A 178 -17.72 5.20 16.29
N ALA A 179 -18.23 5.21 15.05
CA ALA A 179 -18.35 4.01 14.23
C ALA A 179 -16.99 3.49 13.75
N GLU A 180 -16.11 4.40 13.29
CA GLU A 180 -14.72 4.06 12.94
C GLU A 180 -13.94 3.60 14.18
N LYS A 181 -14.11 4.28 15.33
CA LYS A 181 -13.48 3.86 16.59
C LYS A 181 -13.91 2.44 16.99
N ASN A 182 -15.21 2.14 16.94
CA ASN A 182 -15.71 0.80 17.27
C ASN A 182 -15.22 -0.25 16.27
N ALA A 183 -15.23 0.04 14.96
CA ALA A 183 -14.72 -0.88 13.95
C ALA A 183 -13.22 -1.12 14.11
N THR A 184 -12.43 -0.10 14.46
CA THR A 184 -10.99 -0.22 14.77
C THR A 184 -10.75 -1.04 16.04
N ILE A 185 -11.57 -0.90 17.09
CA ILE A 185 -11.49 -1.77 18.28
C ILE A 185 -11.74 -3.23 17.91
N ILE A 186 -12.79 -3.50 17.13
CA ILE A 186 -13.13 -4.87 16.69
C ILE A 186 -12.00 -5.46 15.84
N LYS A 187 -11.45 -4.66 14.91
CA LYS A 187 -10.29 -5.04 14.09
C LYS A 187 -9.07 -5.35 14.96
N GLY A 188 -8.74 -4.48 15.92
CA GLY A 188 -7.60 -4.67 16.84
C GLY A 188 -7.76 -5.88 17.76
N PHE A 189 -8.97 -6.14 18.26
CA PHE A 189 -9.25 -7.35 19.05
C PHE A 189 -9.10 -8.62 18.21
N ALA A 190 -9.63 -8.62 16.98
CA ALA A 190 -9.48 -9.74 16.06
C ALA A 190 -8.00 -9.98 15.69
N ALA A 191 -7.24 -8.92 15.40
CA ALA A 191 -5.79 -9.00 15.17
C ALA A 191 -5.05 -9.59 16.37
N SER A 192 -5.40 -9.17 17.59
CA SER A 192 -4.80 -9.69 18.83
C SER A 192 -5.06 -11.20 19.01
N VAL A 193 -6.29 -11.66 18.75
CA VAL A 193 -6.64 -13.09 18.80
C VAL A 193 -5.87 -13.88 17.74
N MET A 194 -5.75 -13.35 16.52
CA MET A 194 -4.92 -13.97 15.47
C MET A 194 -3.43 -13.99 15.84
N GLY A 195 -2.94 -12.98 16.55
CA GLY A 195 -1.57 -12.92 17.07
C GLY A 195 -1.28 -13.96 18.13
N LEU A 196 -2.22 -14.18 19.07
CA LEU A 196 -2.12 -15.25 20.05
C LEU A 196 -2.12 -16.63 19.38
N GLY A 197 -2.98 -16.83 18.37
CA GLY A 197 -2.96 -18.05 17.56
C GLY A 197 -1.64 -18.27 16.83
N SER A 198 -1.10 -17.23 16.21
CA SER A 198 0.19 -17.26 15.51
C SER A 198 1.36 -17.54 16.46
N MET A 199 1.32 -16.98 17.68
CA MET A 199 2.30 -17.27 18.72
C MET A 199 2.23 -18.73 19.17
N ALA A 200 1.02 -19.29 19.34
CA ALA A 200 0.86 -20.71 19.66
C ALA A 200 1.41 -21.61 18.54
N GLN A 201 1.18 -21.26 17.27
CA GLN A 201 1.74 -21.97 16.11
C GLN A 201 3.28 -21.91 16.08
N LEU A 202 3.86 -20.74 16.38
CA LEU A 202 5.30 -20.56 16.49
C LEU A 202 5.90 -21.45 17.58
N LEU A 203 5.29 -21.48 18.78
CA LEU A 203 5.73 -22.30 19.90
C LEU A 203 5.66 -23.81 19.58
N VAL A 204 4.62 -24.24 18.85
CA VAL A 204 4.49 -25.63 18.36
C VAL A 204 5.57 -25.97 17.34
N GLY A 205 5.92 -25.05 16.43
CA GLY A 205 7.01 -25.26 15.47
C GLY A 205 8.38 -25.39 16.15
N ILE A 206 8.62 -24.61 17.21
CA ILE A 206 9.83 -24.67 18.02
C ILE A 206 9.87 -25.97 18.83
N SER A 207 8.76 -26.33 19.50
CA SER A 207 8.61 -27.50 20.36
C SER A 207 7.40 -28.39 19.97
N PRO A 208 7.58 -29.28 18.97
CA PRO A 208 6.49 -30.10 18.43
C PRO A 208 5.98 -31.17 19.39
N ALA A 209 6.80 -31.62 20.34
CA ALA A 209 6.42 -32.63 21.34
C ALA A 209 5.46 -32.07 22.42
N SER A 210 5.14 -30.79 22.38
CA SER A 210 4.28 -30.15 23.39
C SER A 210 2.81 -30.56 23.22
N ARG A 211 2.06 -30.55 24.33
CA ARG A 211 0.58 -30.74 24.31
C ARG A 211 -0.14 -29.62 23.54
N LEU A 212 0.52 -28.48 23.32
CA LEU A 212 0.02 -27.40 22.49
C LEU A 212 -0.15 -27.82 21.03
N THR A 213 0.64 -28.77 20.54
CA THR A 213 0.52 -29.30 19.17
C THR A 213 -0.87 -29.89 18.93
N ILE A 214 -1.43 -30.60 19.90
CA ILE A 214 -2.77 -31.20 19.81
C ILE A 214 -3.84 -30.10 19.76
N LEU A 215 -3.67 -29.04 20.54
CA LEU A 215 -4.59 -27.89 20.57
C LEU A 215 -4.56 -27.12 19.26
N VAL A 216 -3.37 -26.76 18.77
CA VAL A 216 -3.18 -25.96 17.54
C VAL A 216 -3.60 -26.72 16.29
N MET A 217 -3.37 -28.03 16.26
CA MET A 217 -3.79 -28.89 15.14
C MET A 217 -5.25 -29.38 15.27
N SER A 218 -5.99 -28.92 16.28
CA SER A 218 -7.41 -29.26 16.45
C SER A 218 -8.28 -28.57 15.39
N PRO A 219 -9.31 -29.23 14.87
CA PRO A 219 -10.30 -28.59 14.00
C PRO A 219 -10.95 -27.34 14.61
N TRP A 220 -11.13 -27.32 15.93
CA TRP A 220 -11.68 -26.17 16.66
C TRP A 220 -10.79 -24.93 16.62
N PHE A 221 -9.46 -25.13 16.64
CA PHE A 221 -8.51 -24.02 16.54
C PHE A 221 -8.56 -23.37 15.16
N SER A 222 -8.61 -24.18 14.10
CA SER A 222 -8.76 -23.70 12.73
C SER A 222 -10.09 -22.98 12.52
N PHE A 223 -11.19 -23.52 13.07
CA PHE A 223 -12.50 -22.88 13.05
C PHE A 223 -12.50 -21.52 13.77
N ALA A 224 -11.89 -21.44 14.96
CA ALA A 224 -11.78 -20.19 15.71
C ALA A 224 -11.00 -19.12 14.93
N LEU A 225 -9.84 -19.47 14.36
CA LEU A 225 -9.07 -18.54 13.52
C LEU A 225 -9.84 -18.09 12.28
N LEU A 226 -10.63 -18.98 11.67
CA LEU A 226 -11.47 -18.63 10.51
C LEU A 226 -12.56 -17.62 10.87
N VAL A 227 -13.24 -17.83 11.99
CA VAL A 227 -14.26 -16.89 12.49
C VAL A 227 -13.60 -15.54 12.82
N THR A 228 -12.46 -15.54 13.49
CA THR A 228 -11.71 -14.31 13.80
C THR A 228 -11.25 -13.58 12.53
N GLY A 229 -10.70 -14.29 11.55
CA GLY A 229 -10.30 -13.72 10.26
C GLY A 229 -11.49 -13.16 9.47
N THR A 230 -12.67 -13.76 9.59
CA THR A 230 -13.90 -13.24 8.97
C THR A 230 -14.35 -11.93 9.64
N ILE A 231 -14.37 -11.88 10.98
CA ILE A 231 -14.67 -10.66 11.75
C ILE A 231 -13.71 -9.54 11.36
N TYR A 232 -12.42 -9.86 11.26
CA TYR A 232 -11.38 -8.95 10.82
C TYR A 232 -11.63 -8.36 9.43
N LEU A 233 -11.99 -9.20 8.46
CA LEU A 233 -12.29 -8.75 7.10
C LEU A 233 -13.50 -7.81 7.08
N PHE A 234 -14.59 -8.17 7.78
CA PHE A 234 -15.77 -7.30 7.84
C PHE A 234 -15.47 -5.96 8.51
N ALA A 235 -14.69 -5.94 9.61
CA ALA A 235 -14.27 -4.70 10.25
C ALA A 235 -13.45 -3.83 9.29
N THR A 236 -12.56 -4.43 8.51
CA THR A 236 -11.76 -3.73 7.49
C THR A 236 -12.61 -3.19 6.35
N MET A 237 -13.59 -3.96 5.87
CA MET A 237 -14.53 -3.50 4.83
C MET A 237 -15.38 -2.33 5.33
N VAL A 238 -15.84 -2.38 6.58
CA VAL A 238 -16.59 -1.28 7.21
C VAL A 238 -15.72 -0.03 7.33
N LEU A 239 -14.45 -0.16 7.74
CA LEU A 239 -13.51 0.97 7.79
C LEU A 239 -13.22 1.56 6.40
N ASN A 240 -13.06 0.70 5.38
CA ASN A 240 -12.86 1.17 4.01
C ASN A 240 -14.12 1.84 3.44
N TYR A 241 -15.31 1.38 3.80
CA TYR A 241 -16.57 2.04 3.44
C TYR A 241 -16.69 3.43 4.10
N PHE A 242 -16.12 3.61 5.29
CA PHE A 242 -16.09 4.91 5.95
C PHE A 242 -14.99 5.85 5.46
N LYS A 243 -14.06 5.42 4.58
CA LYS A 243 -13.16 6.35 3.90
C LYS A 243 -13.98 7.25 2.98
N GLN A 244 -14.23 8.48 3.42
CA GLN A 244 -14.93 9.51 2.66
C GLN A 244 -13.90 10.42 2.00
N ASP A 245 -14.20 10.84 0.76
CA ASP A 245 -13.50 11.92 0.08
C ASP A 245 -13.69 13.24 0.83
N LEU A 246 -12.87 14.25 0.51
CA LEU A 246 -12.91 15.57 1.16
C LEU A 246 -14.34 16.17 1.17
N ILE A 247 -15.09 16.01 0.06
CA ILE A 247 -16.48 16.47 -0.08
C ILE A 247 -17.43 15.64 0.79
N GLY A 248 -17.33 14.32 0.78
CA GLY A 248 -18.16 13.45 1.61
C GLY A 248 -17.98 13.73 3.09
N TRP A 249 -16.76 14.04 3.49
CA TRP A 249 -16.45 14.41 4.86
C TRP A 249 -16.99 15.80 5.22
N TRP A 250 -16.85 16.78 4.33
CA TRP A 250 -17.49 18.09 4.48
C TRP A 250 -19.02 17.98 4.61
N LEU A 251 -19.68 17.20 3.74
CA LEU A 251 -21.14 16.96 3.78
C LEU A 251 -21.60 16.31 5.09
N ARG A 252 -20.73 15.54 5.75
CA ARG A 252 -21.03 14.92 7.05
C ARG A 252 -20.93 15.89 8.20
N LYS A 253 -20.11 16.93 8.07
CA LYS A 253 -19.91 17.99 9.06
C LYS A 253 -20.78 19.23 8.84
N CYS A 254 -21.31 19.44 7.64
CA CYS A 254 -22.06 20.63 7.30
C CYS A 254 -23.39 20.72 8.07
N CYS A 255 -23.97 21.92 8.10
CA CYS A 255 -25.25 22.20 8.75
C CYS A 255 -26.42 21.35 8.19
N TRP A 256 -26.33 20.90 6.93
CA TRP A 256 -27.32 20.01 6.28
C TRP A 256 -27.13 18.52 6.58
N SER A 257 -26.07 18.16 7.30
CA SER A 257 -25.73 16.76 7.59
C SER A 257 -26.86 16.05 8.35
N ARG A 258 -27.17 14.81 7.98
CA ARG A 258 -28.16 13.98 8.72
C ARG A 258 -27.63 13.43 10.04
N THR A 259 -26.35 13.65 10.37
CA THR A 259 -25.71 13.18 11.61
C THR A 259 -25.30 14.35 12.50
N PRO A 260 -26.20 14.87 13.38
CA PRO A 260 -25.96 16.07 14.17
C PRO A 260 -24.70 16.00 15.05
N GLN A 261 -24.37 14.80 15.53
CA GLN A 261 -23.21 14.54 16.40
C GLN A 261 -21.85 14.82 15.77
N TYR A 262 -21.77 14.91 14.43
CA TYR A 262 -20.52 15.19 13.71
C TYR A 262 -20.51 16.59 13.09
N ARG A 263 -21.58 17.37 13.26
CA ARG A 263 -21.66 18.72 12.67
C ARG A 263 -20.66 19.66 13.32
N HIS A 264 -20.28 20.69 12.57
CA HIS A 264 -19.66 21.86 13.20
C HIS A 264 -20.57 22.39 14.31
N PRO A 265 -20.01 22.88 15.43
CA PRO A 265 -20.81 23.48 16.50
C PRO A 265 -21.67 24.62 15.96
N GLU A 266 -22.89 24.78 16.47
CA GLU A 266 -23.78 25.92 16.15
C GLU A 266 -23.29 27.21 16.82
N THR A 267 -22.02 27.53 16.65
CA THR A 267 -21.35 28.74 17.12
C THR A 267 -20.86 29.55 15.92
N PRO A 268 -20.61 30.86 16.06
CA PRO A 268 -20.03 31.66 14.97
C PRO A 268 -18.73 31.06 14.40
N GLN A 269 -17.90 30.48 15.27
CA GLN A 269 -16.66 29.81 14.87
C GLN A 269 -16.94 28.53 14.06
N GLY A 270 -17.90 27.70 14.48
CA GLY A 270 -18.24 26.47 13.75
C GLY A 270 -18.78 26.75 12.34
N HIS A 271 -19.58 27.80 12.17
CA HIS A 271 -20.05 28.24 10.84
C HIS A 271 -18.89 28.72 9.97
N TYR A 272 -17.94 29.46 10.55
CA TYR A 272 -16.73 29.89 9.86
C TYR A 272 -15.89 28.69 9.40
N ASP A 273 -15.70 27.70 10.26
CA ASP A 273 -14.93 26.49 9.94
C ASP A 273 -15.59 25.66 8.84
N GLU A 274 -16.93 25.56 8.82
CA GLU A 274 -17.69 24.89 7.77
C GLU A 274 -17.52 25.56 6.40
N ILE A 275 -17.62 26.90 6.35
CA ILE A 275 -17.44 27.66 5.11
C ILE A 275 -15.99 27.60 4.66
N ARG A 276 -15.03 27.74 5.59
CA ARG A 276 -13.60 27.67 5.29
C ARG A 276 -13.22 26.32 4.69
N SER A 277 -13.64 25.21 5.30
CA SER A 277 -13.32 23.88 4.77
C SER A 277 -13.93 23.63 3.38
N LEU A 278 -15.12 24.17 3.08
CA LEU A 278 -15.65 24.14 1.72
C LEU A 278 -14.78 24.96 0.74
N LEU A 279 -14.35 26.15 1.17
CA LEU A 279 -13.48 27.01 0.37
C LEU A 279 -12.13 26.35 0.10
N GLU A 280 -11.52 25.66 1.09
CA GLU A 280 -10.30 24.86 0.90
C GLU A 280 -10.50 23.80 -0.17
N ILE A 281 -11.64 23.09 -0.15
CA ILE A 281 -11.95 22.08 -1.16
C ILE A 281 -12.11 22.71 -2.55
N GLN A 282 -12.84 23.83 -2.66
CA GLN A 282 -13.06 24.54 -3.93
C GLN A 282 -11.77 25.14 -4.49
N LEU A 283 -10.87 25.58 -3.61
CA LEU A 283 -9.57 26.12 -3.97
C LEU A 283 -8.56 25.02 -4.32
N GLY A 284 -8.91 23.73 -4.19
CA GLY A 284 -8.04 22.60 -4.47
C GLY A 284 -7.41 22.66 -5.89
N PRO A 285 -6.08 22.81 -6.00
CA PRO A 285 -5.42 22.77 -7.30
C PRO A 285 -5.35 21.34 -7.84
N GLN A 286 -5.19 21.21 -9.16
CA GLN A 286 -5.02 19.90 -9.81
C GLN A 286 -3.62 19.81 -10.43
N LEU A 287 -2.94 18.70 -10.19
CA LEU A 287 -1.57 18.50 -10.65
C LEU A 287 -1.50 17.32 -11.61
N HIS A 288 -1.02 17.54 -12.82
CA HIS A 288 -0.76 16.50 -13.82
C HIS A 288 0.73 16.45 -14.14
N VAL A 289 1.35 15.27 -13.99
CA VAL A 289 2.80 15.08 -14.20
C VAL A 289 3.03 13.91 -15.13
N LYS A 290 3.99 14.07 -16.05
CA LYS A 290 4.40 13.03 -16.99
C LYS A 290 5.91 13.02 -17.15
N SER A 291 6.52 11.86 -16.90
CA SER A 291 7.95 11.64 -17.07
C SER A 291 8.35 11.72 -18.54
N THR A 292 9.47 12.39 -18.81
CA THR A 292 10.14 12.43 -20.11
C THR A 292 11.35 11.52 -20.11
N THR A 293 11.60 10.88 -21.25
CA THR A 293 12.68 9.90 -21.39
C THR A 293 13.49 10.16 -22.65
N HIS A 294 14.78 9.87 -22.63
CA HIS A 294 15.62 9.75 -23.81
C HIS A 294 16.20 8.34 -23.93
N TYR A 295 16.78 8.05 -25.08
CA TYR A 295 17.47 6.81 -25.35
C TYR A 295 18.97 6.98 -25.06
N GLU A 296 19.53 6.07 -24.27
CA GLU A 296 20.98 5.96 -24.03
C GLU A 296 21.47 4.59 -24.48
N ASP A 297 22.57 4.57 -25.22
CA ASP A 297 23.22 3.33 -25.60
C ASP A 297 24.04 2.80 -24.42
N ARG A 298 23.65 1.63 -23.91
CA ARG A 298 24.35 0.94 -22.82
C ARG A 298 25.16 -0.21 -23.37
N TYR A 299 26.43 -0.23 -22.99
CA TYR A 299 27.38 -1.26 -23.41
C TYR A 299 27.17 -2.55 -22.60
N LEU A 300 26.97 -3.68 -23.27
CA LEU A 300 26.78 -5.00 -22.64
C LEU A 300 28.08 -5.80 -22.50
N GLY A 301 29.20 -5.27 -22.99
CA GLY A 301 30.41 -6.05 -23.20
C GLY A 301 30.42 -6.75 -24.56
N LYS A 302 31.61 -7.05 -25.09
CA LYS A 302 31.85 -7.69 -26.41
C LYS A 302 31.39 -6.91 -27.65
N GLY A 303 31.34 -5.58 -27.60
CA GLY A 303 31.01 -4.76 -28.77
C GLY A 303 29.50 -4.54 -28.99
N ASP A 304 28.65 -5.16 -28.17
CA ASP A 304 27.20 -5.02 -28.28
C ASP A 304 26.67 -3.85 -27.44
N TYR A 305 25.78 -3.07 -28.04
CA TYR A 305 25.05 -1.97 -27.43
C TYR A 305 23.56 -2.27 -27.46
N PHE A 306 22.84 -1.89 -26.40
CA PHE A 306 21.39 -1.82 -26.43
C PHE A 306 20.93 -0.42 -26.05
N SER A 307 19.87 0.04 -26.72
CA SER A 307 19.24 1.32 -26.42
C SER A 307 18.32 1.17 -25.21
N ALA A 308 18.67 1.82 -24.10
CA ALA A 308 17.88 1.86 -22.89
C ALA A 308 17.13 3.19 -22.79
N THR A 309 15.84 3.13 -22.49
CA THR A 309 15.05 4.33 -22.19
C THR A 309 15.34 4.79 -20.77
N VAL A 310 15.88 5.99 -20.62
CA VAL A 310 16.26 6.58 -19.33
C VAL A 310 15.45 7.86 -19.11
N GLN A 311 14.94 8.06 -17.89
CA GLN A 311 14.26 9.28 -17.51
C GLN A 311 15.23 10.45 -17.47
N ASN A 312 14.80 11.61 -17.98
CA ASN A 312 15.60 12.85 -17.96
C ASN A 312 14.87 14.07 -17.38
N GLY A 313 13.60 13.92 -17.03
CA GLY A 313 12.79 15.02 -16.54
C GLY A 313 11.31 14.67 -16.43
N ALA A 314 10.50 15.69 -16.18
CA ALA A 314 9.06 15.58 -16.20
C ALA A 314 8.42 16.87 -16.72
N GLY A 315 7.39 16.71 -17.55
CA GLY A 315 6.42 17.76 -17.81
C GLY A 315 5.43 17.84 -16.66
N ILE A 316 5.06 19.05 -16.26
CA ILE A 316 4.16 19.33 -15.14
C ILE A 316 3.12 20.34 -15.61
N GLN A 317 1.84 20.05 -15.34
CA GLN A 317 0.74 20.97 -15.50
C GLN A 317 0.05 21.16 -14.16
N LEU A 318 0.07 22.39 -13.66
CA LEU A 318 -0.63 22.79 -12.44
C LEU A 318 -1.85 23.63 -12.84
N ARG A 319 -3.04 23.10 -12.59
CA ARG A 319 -4.30 23.82 -12.78
C ARG A 319 -4.69 24.49 -11.47
N LEU A 320 -4.81 25.81 -11.51
CA LEU A 320 -5.16 26.67 -10.40
C LEU A 320 -6.58 27.24 -10.63
N PRO A 321 -7.42 27.30 -9.59
CA PRO A 321 -8.76 27.88 -9.70
C PRO A 321 -8.74 29.33 -10.20
N ASN A 322 -9.70 29.73 -11.02
CA ASN A 322 -9.73 31.08 -11.58
C ASN A 322 -9.65 32.23 -10.54
N ILE A 323 -10.13 32.01 -9.32
CA ILE A 323 -10.15 32.99 -8.23
C ILE A 323 -8.76 33.40 -7.72
N VAL A 324 -7.70 32.68 -8.10
CA VAL A 324 -6.32 33.03 -7.75
C VAL A 324 -5.67 34.03 -8.72
N ARG A 325 -6.39 34.45 -9.77
CA ARG A 325 -5.92 35.49 -10.71
C ARG A 325 -5.67 36.83 -10.02
N GLY A 326 -4.67 37.57 -10.50
CA GLY A 326 -4.21 38.80 -9.86
C GLY A 326 -3.57 38.58 -8.48
N ARG A 327 -3.25 37.34 -8.11
CA ARG A 327 -2.62 36.97 -6.84
C ARG A 327 -1.32 36.22 -7.08
N SER A 328 -0.45 36.32 -6.08
CA SER A 328 0.81 35.60 -6.02
C SER A 328 0.60 34.28 -5.27
N VAL A 329 0.97 33.17 -5.89
CA VAL A 329 0.87 31.82 -5.29
C VAL A 329 2.27 31.37 -4.90
N ASN A 330 2.42 30.94 -3.65
CA ASN A 330 3.70 30.43 -3.15
C ASN A 330 3.76 28.92 -3.29
N PHE A 331 4.91 28.37 -3.63
CA PHE A 331 5.07 26.93 -3.72
C PHE A 331 6.50 26.46 -3.47
N ASN A 332 6.63 25.17 -3.14
CA ASN A 332 7.88 24.43 -3.06
C ASN A 332 7.77 23.18 -3.94
N VAL A 333 8.80 22.90 -4.73
CA VAL A 333 8.85 21.73 -5.60
C VAL A 333 10.16 20.99 -5.39
N ILE A 334 10.09 19.69 -5.12
CA ILE A 334 11.25 18.83 -4.96
C ILE A 334 11.06 17.52 -5.73
N SER A 335 12.17 16.86 -6.03
CA SER A 335 12.16 15.48 -6.49
C SER A 335 12.60 14.57 -5.35
N SER A 336 12.04 13.37 -5.32
CA SER A 336 12.37 12.38 -4.30
C SER A 336 12.46 10.98 -4.89
N LYS A 337 13.20 10.12 -4.21
CA LYS A 337 13.43 8.72 -4.59
C LYS A 337 13.12 7.78 -3.45
N ARG A 338 12.96 6.51 -3.82
CA ARG A 338 12.79 5.41 -2.88
C ARG A 338 13.97 4.45 -2.97
N PRO A 339 14.90 4.50 -2.02
CA PRO A 339 15.98 3.52 -1.95
C PRO A 339 15.41 2.09 -1.81
N TRP A 340 15.82 1.19 -2.68
CA TRP A 340 15.48 -0.25 -2.64
C TRP A 340 13.98 -0.62 -2.55
N GLY A 341 13.06 0.28 -2.91
CA GLY A 341 11.62 0.01 -3.00
C GLY A 341 10.86 -0.18 -1.68
N ILE A 342 11.56 -0.38 -0.56
CA ILE A 342 10.98 -0.61 0.78
C ILE A 342 11.38 0.43 1.83
N MET A 343 12.35 1.30 1.52
CA MET A 343 12.78 2.37 2.44
C MET A 343 11.84 3.57 2.35
N PRO A 344 11.85 4.46 3.38
CA PRO A 344 11.19 5.75 3.30
C PRO A 344 11.63 6.54 2.06
N VAL A 345 10.73 7.39 1.57
CA VAL A 345 11.05 8.32 0.49
C VAL A 345 12.09 9.31 1.01
N THR A 346 13.12 9.57 0.21
CA THR A 346 14.18 10.51 0.53
C THR A 346 14.27 11.57 -0.56
N LYS A 347 14.37 12.83 -0.18
CA LYS A 347 14.61 13.95 -1.08
C LYS A 347 15.89 13.73 -1.91
N ILE A 348 15.84 14.16 -3.17
CA ILE A 348 17.02 14.33 -4.02
C ILE A 348 17.45 15.79 -3.92
N ASP A 349 18.74 16.03 -3.69
CA ASP A 349 19.28 17.39 -3.46
C ASP A 349 19.32 18.28 -4.72
N GLN A 350 18.87 17.76 -5.86
CA GLN A 350 18.74 18.53 -7.10
C GLN A 350 17.68 19.63 -6.94
N GLN A 351 18.12 20.89 -7.13
CA GLN A 351 17.23 22.05 -7.16
C GLN A 351 16.52 22.13 -8.51
N ILE A 352 15.22 21.86 -8.50
CA ILE A 352 14.37 21.89 -9.72
C ILE A 352 13.43 23.10 -9.78
N TYR A 353 13.45 23.93 -8.74
CA TYR A 353 12.51 25.03 -8.57
C TYR A 353 12.76 26.15 -9.60
N GLN A 354 14.02 26.51 -9.89
CA GLN A 354 14.33 27.54 -10.89
C GLN A 354 13.81 27.12 -12.27
N ASP A 355 14.08 25.88 -12.66
CA ASP A 355 13.58 25.32 -13.91
C ASP A 355 12.04 25.30 -13.95
N PHE A 356 11.38 25.06 -12.82
CA PHE A 356 9.93 25.06 -12.74
C PHE A 356 9.32 26.43 -13.10
N LEU A 357 9.93 27.53 -12.63
CA LEU A 357 9.49 28.90 -12.98
C LEU A 357 9.98 29.34 -14.35
N ASP A 358 11.28 29.24 -14.59
CA ASP A 358 11.94 29.83 -15.76
C ASP A 358 11.52 29.15 -17.08
N ARG A 359 11.03 27.91 -17.00
CA ARG A 359 10.60 27.11 -18.17
C ARG A 359 9.10 27.03 -18.34
N GLY A 360 8.33 27.64 -17.44
CA GLY A 360 6.88 27.51 -17.46
C GLY A 360 6.16 28.56 -18.30
N GLN A 361 4.92 28.23 -18.64
CA GLN A 361 4.04 29.07 -19.45
C GLN A 361 2.58 28.79 -19.12
N PHE A 362 1.73 29.80 -19.32
CA PHE A 362 0.29 29.62 -19.16
C PHE A 362 -0.32 28.91 -20.38
N ARG A 363 -1.25 27.99 -20.14
CA ARG A 363 -1.97 27.23 -21.16
C ARG A 363 -3.48 27.35 -20.99
N ALA A 364 -4.21 27.13 -22.08
CA ALA A 364 -5.67 27.07 -22.07
C ALA A 364 -6.16 25.84 -21.30
N THR A 365 -7.30 25.96 -20.60
CA THR A 365 -7.90 24.88 -19.80
C THR A 365 -8.10 23.56 -20.57
N SER A 366 -8.43 23.67 -21.86
CA SER A 366 -8.60 22.54 -22.78
C SER A 366 -7.34 21.68 -22.98
N GLN A 367 -6.15 22.19 -22.62
CA GLN A 367 -4.87 21.48 -22.77
C GLN A 367 -4.47 20.68 -21.53
N PHE A 368 -5.27 20.71 -20.46
CA PHE A 368 -5.00 19.92 -19.27
C PHE A 368 -4.93 18.41 -19.56
N GLY A 369 -3.92 17.73 -19.02
CA GLY A 369 -3.65 16.32 -19.26
C GLY A 369 -2.90 16.04 -20.57
N VAL A 370 -2.68 17.04 -21.42
CA VAL A 370 -2.01 16.88 -22.72
C VAL A 370 -0.59 17.42 -22.64
N LEU A 371 0.30 16.62 -22.05
CA LEU A 371 1.75 16.92 -22.04
C LEU A 371 2.45 16.32 -23.26
N THR A 372 3.16 17.18 -24.01
CA THR A 372 4.01 16.78 -25.13
C THR A 372 5.14 15.86 -24.67
N LYS A 373 5.46 14.84 -25.48
CA LYS A 373 6.60 13.92 -25.20
C LYS A 373 7.97 14.56 -25.39
N LYS A 374 8.04 15.74 -26.00
CA LYS A 374 9.29 16.46 -26.28
C LYS A 374 9.63 17.39 -25.12
N ARG A 375 10.93 17.49 -24.83
CA ARG A 375 11.49 18.41 -23.85
C ARG A 375 11.14 19.85 -24.23
N ILE A 376 10.63 20.62 -23.26
CA ILE A 376 10.49 22.07 -23.40
C ILE A 376 11.87 22.67 -23.07
N GLU A 377 12.71 22.82 -24.09
CA GLU A 377 14.11 23.25 -23.89
C GLU A 377 14.24 24.75 -23.63
N HIS A 378 13.36 25.57 -24.22
CA HIS A 378 13.36 27.02 -24.07
C HIS A 378 11.92 27.57 -24.20
N VAL A 379 11.49 28.39 -23.23
CA VAL A 379 10.24 29.20 -23.30
C VAL A 379 10.22 30.10 -24.53
N HIS A 380 11.39 30.50 -25.01
CA HIS A 380 11.59 31.55 -26.00
C HIS A 380 11.37 31.14 -27.46
N LYS A 381 10.90 29.92 -27.76
CA LYS A 381 10.64 29.51 -29.16
C LYS A 381 9.17 29.55 -29.57
N ASP A 382 8.24 29.50 -28.63
CA ASP A 382 6.81 29.68 -28.88
C ASP A 382 6.36 31.05 -28.36
N PHE A 383 6.77 32.13 -29.04
CA PHE A 383 6.22 33.49 -28.84
C PHE A 383 4.76 33.64 -29.32
N THR A 384 4.01 32.55 -29.42
CA THR A 384 2.55 32.66 -29.34
C THR A 384 2.24 32.99 -27.90
N PHE A 385 2.13 34.28 -27.58
CA PHE A 385 1.50 34.75 -26.34
C PHE A 385 0.30 33.83 -26.07
N PRO A 386 0.30 33.01 -25.00
CA PRO A 386 -0.94 32.40 -24.61
C PRO A 386 -1.84 33.57 -24.23
N LEU A 387 -2.94 33.76 -24.97
CA LEU A 387 -4.08 34.50 -24.42
C LEU A 387 -4.34 33.82 -23.08
N MET A 388 -4.15 34.57 -21.98
CA MET A 388 -4.63 34.14 -20.68
C MET A 388 -6.04 33.58 -20.90
N PRO A 389 -6.37 32.40 -20.34
CA PRO A 389 -7.72 31.87 -20.49
C PRO A 389 -8.74 32.94 -20.07
N PRO A 390 -9.98 32.92 -20.57
CA PRO A 390 -11.02 33.85 -20.12
C PRO A 390 -11.09 33.93 -18.59
N GLU A 391 -11.42 35.09 -18.01
CA GLU A 391 -11.43 35.30 -16.54
C GLU A 391 -12.26 34.27 -15.76
N SER A 392 -13.31 33.73 -16.38
CA SER A 392 -14.17 32.68 -15.80
C SER A 392 -13.54 31.29 -15.78
N GLU A 393 -12.39 31.10 -16.43
CA GLU A 393 -11.69 29.82 -16.55
C GLU A 393 -10.48 29.72 -15.64
N ASP A 394 -10.20 28.51 -15.18
CA ASP A 394 -9.01 28.17 -14.43
C ASP A 394 -7.73 28.46 -15.22
N VAL A 395 -6.63 28.62 -14.50
CA VAL A 395 -5.32 28.91 -15.10
C VAL A 395 -4.47 27.65 -15.05
N ILE A 396 -3.83 27.29 -16.17
CA ILE A 396 -2.89 26.16 -16.22
C ILE A 396 -1.48 26.69 -16.38
N TRP A 397 -0.64 26.39 -15.40
CA TRP A 397 0.80 26.55 -15.48
C TRP A 397 1.43 25.26 -16.00
N GLU A 398 2.00 25.28 -17.19
CA GLU A 398 2.72 24.16 -17.79
C GLU A 398 4.23 24.42 -17.78
N THR A 399 5.02 23.48 -17.25
CA THR A 399 6.48 23.59 -17.19
C THR A 399 7.15 22.24 -17.42
N TRP A 400 8.47 22.25 -17.63
CA TRP A 400 9.30 21.04 -17.69
C TRP A 400 10.49 21.20 -16.75
N VAL A 401 10.74 20.20 -15.92
CA VAL A 401 11.90 20.21 -15.00
C VAL A 401 12.83 19.03 -15.30
N PRO A 402 14.16 19.24 -15.25
CA PRO A 402 15.12 18.15 -15.32
C PRO A 402 15.07 17.35 -14.01
N LEU A 403 15.12 16.02 -14.12
CA LEU A 403 15.09 15.11 -12.98
C LEU A 403 16.22 14.08 -13.10
N GLU A 404 16.77 13.68 -11.96
CA GLU A 404 17.70 12.55 -11.92
C GLU A 404 17.04 11.25 -12.40
N HIS A 405 17.88 10.35 -12.90
CA HIS A 405 17.46 9.07 -13.48
C HIS A 405 16.81 8.13 -12.45
N ASP A 406 17.11 8.30 -11.16
CA ASP A 406 16.56 7.53 -10.05
C ASP A 406 15.41 8.24 -9.31
N ALA A 407 15.03 9.46 -9.75
CA ALA A 407 13.86 10.16 -9.24
C ALA A 407 12.60 9.35 -9.51
N ARG A 408 11.80 9.14 -8.46
CA ARG A 408 10.56 8.35 -8.52
C ARG A 408 9.32 9.18 -8.29
N TYR A 409 9.44 10.25 -7.50
CA TYR A 409 8.32 11.11 -7.17
C TYR A 409 8.68 12.56 -7.39
N LEU A 410 7.65 13.33 -7.71
CA LEU A 410 7.65 14.79 -7.63
C LEU A 410 6.77 15.17 -6.45
N GLU A 411 7.29 16.00 -5.55
CA GLU A 411 6.52 16.56 -4.44
C GLU A 411 6.35 18.06 -4.64
N LEU A 412 5.12 18.53 -4.46
CA LEU A 412 4.73 19.92 -4.64
C LEU A 412 3.92 20.36 -3.42
N GLN A 413 4.26 21.52 -2.87
CA GLN A 413 3.50 22.17 -1.81
C GLN A 413 3.08 23.56 -2.29
N ILE A 414 1.81 23.92 -2.12
CA ILE A 414 1.23 25.17 -2.63
C ILE A 414 0.55 25.91 -1.48
N TRP A 415 0.80 27.21 -1.38
CA TRP A 415 0.11 28.11 -0.47
C TRP A 415 -0.54 29.25 -1.22
N TYR A 416 -1.81 29.47 -0.92
CA TYR A 416 -2.52 30.67 -1.34
C TYR A 416 -2.28 31.81 -0.34
N PRO A 417 -2.39 33.06 -0.79
CA PRO A 417 -2.19 34.20 0.08
C PRO A 417 -3.28 34.26 1.17
N GLU A 418 -2.92 34.75 2.35
CA GLU A 418 -3.81 34.83 3.53
C GLU A 418 -5.07 35.68 3.30
N ASN A 419 -5.04 36.55 2.29
CA ASN A 419 -6.19 37.36 1.90
C ASN A 419 -7.26 36.57 1.12
N LEU A 420 -6.91 35.42 0.54
CA LEU A 420 -7.84 34.52 -0.14
C LEU A 420 -8.37 33.47 0.83
N ILE A 421 -7.50 32.88 1.64
CA ILE A 421 -7.89 31.93 2.68
C ILE A 421 -7.00 32.08 3.91
N ARG A 422 -7.63 32.22 5.09
CA ARG A 422 -6.90 32.24 6.35
C ARG A 422 -6.54 30.80 6.72
N THR A 423 -5.25 30.56 6.78
CA THR A 423 -4.68 29.26 7.12
C THR A 423 -4.83 28.99 8.63
N ASP A 424 -4.91 27.72 8.99
CA ASP A 424 -4.97 27.28 10.38
C ASP A 424 -3.59 27.39 11.06
N ALA A 425 -3.50 26.98 12.34
CA ALA A 425 -2.26 27.08 13.10
C ALA A 425 -1.12 26.18 12.57
N GLU A 426 -1.43 25.16 11.75
CA GLU A 426 -0.45 24.24 11.17
C GLU A 426 -0.06 24.61 9.72
N ASP A 427 -0.91 25.37 9.01
CA ASP A 427 -0.72 25.95 7.67
C ASP A 427 0.19 25.12 6.74
N THR A 428 -0.33 23.93 6.45
CA THR A 428 0.36 22.89 5.69
C THR A 428 0.25 23.10 4.18
N GLY A 429 -0.62 24.00 3.71
CA GLY A 429 -0.87 24.23 2.28
C GLY A 429 -1.43 22.99 1.57
N TYR A 430 -1.53 23.05 0.23
CA TYR A 430 -1.87 21.89 -0.59
C TYR A 430 -0.62 21.09 -0.90
N LEU A 431 -0.62 19.83 -0.52
CA LEU A 431 0.49 18.89 -0.61
C LEU A 431 0.21 17.81 -1.66
N PHE A 432 1.12 17.65 -2.60
CA PHE A 432 1.06 16.62 -3.63
C PHE A 432 2.33 15.80 -3.62
N GLN A 433 2.18 14.49 -3.78
CA GLN A 433 3.25 13.58 -4.16
C GLN A 433 2.77 12.77 -5.37
N ILE A 434 3.48 12.86 -6.49
CA ILE A 434 3.09 12.15 -7.72
C ILE A 434 4.23 11.26 -8.19
N GLU A 435 3.92 9.97 -8.35
CA GLU A 435 4.84 9.02 -8.96
C GLU A 435 5.05 9.32 -10.45
N LEU A 436 6.31 9.37 -10.85
CA LEU A 436 6.74 9.64 -12.20
C LEU A 436 6.51 8.42 -13.09
N ASN A 437 5.66 8.59 -14.10
CA ASN A 437 5.40 7.56 -15.10
C ASN A 437 5.34 8.17 -16.51
N THR A 438 5.50 7.33 -17.54
CA THR A 438 5.49 7.78 -18.95
C THR A 438 4.08 7.98 -19.51
N GLN A 439 3.04 7.47 -18.84
CA GLN A 439 1.65 7.60 -19.25
C GLN A 439 1.01 8.93 -18.81
N GLY A 440 1.61 9.60 -17.83
CA GLY A 440 1.03 10.75 -17.14
C GLY A 440 0.16 10.30 -15.97
N ARG A 441 0.12 11.12 -14.91
CA ARG A 441 -0.73 10.91 -13.74
C ARG A 441 -1.30 12.25 -13.27
N THR A 442 -2.57 12.24 -12.88
CA THR A 442 -3.26 13.43 -12.34
C THR A 442 -3.64 13.17 -10.88
N SER A 443 -3.37 14.14 -10.01
CA SER A 443 -3.86 14.17 -8.64
C SER A 443 -4.80 15.36 -8.43
N PHE A 444 -5.83 15.14 -7.61
CA PHE A 444 -6.88 16.10 -7.26
C PHE A 444 -6.97 16.34 -5.76
N GLU A 445 -6.27 15.55 -4.94
CA GLU A 445 -6.34 15.61 -3.48
C GLU A 445 -5.04 16.21 -2.93
N GLY A 446 -5.06 17.50 -2.64
CA GLY A 446 -3.94 18.23 -2.05
C GLY A 446 -4.06 18.46 -0.54
N LEU A 447 -5.21 18.14 0.08
CA LEU A 447 -5.50 18.47 1.49
C LEU A 447 -5.28 17.30 2.46
N SER A 448 -4.81 16.16 1.96
CA SER A 448 -4.50 15.01 2.82
C SER A 448 -3.29 15.30 3.70
N ALA A 449 -3.42 15.06 5.01
CA ALA A 449 -2.34 15.18 5.98
C ALA A 449 -1.28 14.07 5.80
N ILE A 450 -0.48 14.19 4.74
CA ILE A 450 0.63 13.29 4.41
C ILE A 450 1.94 13.92 4.93
N ASP A 451 2.78 13.13 5.58
CA ASP A 451 4.15 13.54 5.93
C ASP A 451 5.06 13.41 4.70
N LEU A 452 5.17 14.52 3.96
CA LEU A 452 6.00 14.63 2.78
C LEU A 452 7.35 15.30 3.10
N GLU A 453 8.39 14.89 2.37
CA GLU A 453 9.72 15.47 2.48
C GLU A 453 9.72 16.96 2.10
N VAL A 454 8.81 17.38 1.22
CA VAL A 454 8.65 18.80 0.84
C VAL A 454 8.37 19.71 2.06
N LYS A 455 7.71 19.21 3.12
CA LYS A 455 7.45 19.96 4.36
C LYS A 455 8.73 20.36 5.10
N THR A 456 9.82 19.62 4.92
CA THR A 456 11.12 19.95 5.54
C THR A 456 11.81 21.14 4.87
N SER A 457 11.31 21.56 3.70
CA SER A 457 11.84 22.72 2.99
C SER A 457 11.38 24.00 3.69
N SER A 458 12.34 24.83 4.11
CA SER A 458 12.08 26.05 4.88
C SER A 458 11.13 27.03 4.19
N ARG A 459 10.23 27.66 4.97
CA ARG A 459 9.40 28.80 4.55
C ARG A 459 10.22 30.01 4.07
N LEU A 460 11.52 30.08 4.35
CA LEU A 460 12.40 31.16 3.90
C LEU A 460 12.80 31.06 2.40
N GLY A 461 12.40 29.99 1.71
CA GLY A 461 12.70 29.75 0.29
C GLY A 461 11.47 29.71 -0.63
N PHE A 462 10.33 30.28 -0.21
CA PHE A 462 9.11 30.28 -1.03
C PHE A 462 9.39 30.87 -2.41
N MET A 463 9.00 30.11 -3.43
CA MET A 463 8.97 30.58 -4.80
C MET A 463 7.58 31.13 -5.10
N THR A 464 7.54 32.26 -5.79
CA THR A 464 6.30 32.98 -6.07
C THR A 464 5.97 32.88 -7.56
N LEU A 465 4.80 32.33 -7.87
CA LEU A 465 4.19 32.39 -9.19
C LEU A 465 3.22 33.57 -9.22
N GLU A 466 3.52 34.57 -10.05
CA GLU A 466 2.61 35.69 -10.29
C GLU A 466 1.59 35.31 -11.36
N ILE A 467 0.31 35.45 -11.02
CA ILE A 467 -0.80 35.15 -11.92
C ILE A 467 -1.42 36.48 -12.36
N ALA A 468 -1.33 36.79 -13.65
CA ALA A 468 -1.97 37.96 -14.23
C ALA A 468 -3.50 37.90 -14.07
N GLU A 469 -4.16 39.07 -14.12
CA GLU A 469 -5.63 39.16 -14.16
C GLU A 469 -6.22 38.49 -15.40
#